data_AF-A0A3N5P6F6-F1
#
_entry.id   AF-A0A3N5P6F6-F1
#
_cell.length_a   1.000
_cell.length_b   1.000
_cell.length_c   1.000
_cell.angle_alpha   90.00
_cell.angle_beta   90.00
_cell.angle_gamma   90.00
#
_symmetry.space_group_name_H-M   'P 1'
#
loop_
_entity.id
_entity.type
_entity.pdbx_description
1 polymer ?
#
loop_
_entity_poly.entity_id
_entity_poly.type
_entity_poly.pdbx_seq_one_letter_code
_entity_poly.pdbx_strand_id
1 'polypeptide(L)'
;YAGHVMETGTVGRIFETPCHPYTQMLLQSMLRVDRATDVVPVGQGVEEIVYTLTACRFAPRCPSAMDICWAQKPSAVAVEAGHQVMCHLYSGE
;
A
#
# COMPACT_ATOMS: atom_id res chain seq x y z
N TYR A 1 -3.04 2.38 -6.82
CA TYR A 1 -1.71 2.94 -7.14
C TYR A 1 -1.32 2.58 -8.57
N ALA A 2 -0.89 3.55 -9.39
CA ALA A 2 -0.48 3.33 -10.80
C ALA A 2 -1.45 2.44 -11.60
N GLY A 3 -2.77 2.70 -11.50
CA GLY A 3 -3.82 1.92 -12.17
C GLY A 3 -4.17 0.57 -11.55
N HIS A 4 -3.62 0.21 -10.38
CA HIS A 4 -3.90 -1.06 -9.68
C HIS A 4 -4.58 -0.82 -8.34
N VAL A 5 -5.53 -1.68 -8.00
CA VAL A 5 -6.14 -1.72 -6.68
C VAL A 5 -5.16 -2.39 -5.73
N MET A 6 -4.70 -1.65 -4.72
CA MET A 6 -3.74 -2.17 -3.72
C MET A 6 -4.44 -2.77 -2.52
N GLU A 7 -5.63 -2.26 -2.20
CA GLU A 7 -6.45 -2.68 -1.07
C GLU A 7 -7.92 -2.35 -1.34
N THR A 8 -8.81 -3.25 -0.95
CA THR A 8 -10.27 -3.12 -1.05
C THR A 8 -10.86 -3.52 0.29
N GLY A 9 -11.78 -2.73 0.83
CA GLY A 9 -12.45 -3.00 2.10
C GLY A 9 -13.63 -2.07 2.31
N THR A 10 -14.38 -2.27 3.40
CA THR A 10 -15.36 -1.27 3.84
C THR A 10 -14.65 0.01 4.26
N VAL A 11 -15.37 1.13 4.25
CA VAL A 11 -14.82 2.42 4.69
C VAL A 11 -14.23 2.31 6.09
N GLY A 12 -14.97 1.74 7.05
CA GLY A 12 -14.48 1.56 8.42
C GLY A 12 -13.17 0.79 8.48
N ARG A 13 -13.07 -0.36 7.79
CA ARG A 13 -11.85 -1.18 7.76
C ARG A 13 -10.65 -0.46 7.18
N ILE A 14 -10.83 0.22 6.05
CA ILE A 14 -9.75 0.98 5.41
C ILE A 14 -9.24 2.08 6.36
N PHE A 15 -10.11 2.76 7.10
CA PHE A 15 -9.71 3.85 7.99
C PHE A 15 -9.16 3.39 9.35
N GLU A 16 -9.65 2.28 9.89
CA GLU A 16 -9.30 1.77 11.22
C GLU A 16 -8.10 0.82 11.19
N THR A 17 -8.07 -0.10 10.21
CA THR A 17 -7.08 -1.17 10.11
C THR A 17 -6.57 -1.32 8.67
N PRO A 18 -5.95 -0.27 8.08
CA PRO A 18 -5.36 -0.35 6.74
C PRO A 18 -4.22 -1.38 6.71
N CYS A 19 -4.30 -2.34 5.80
CA CYS A 19 -3.35 -3.44 5.70
C CYS A 19 -2.17 -3.13 4.77
N HIS A 20 -2.40 -2.42 3.66
CA HIS A 20 -1.36 -2.16 2.68
C HIS A 20 -0.52 -0.93 3.08
N PRO A 21 0.83 -0.98 3.02
CA PRO A 21 1.69 0.16 3.35
C PRO A 21 1.32 1.46 2.58
N TYR A 22 0.99 1.35 1.29
CA TYR A 22 0.41 2.46 0.52
C TYR A 22 -0.84 3.10 1.16
N THR A 23 -1.82 2.30 1.59
CA THR A 23 -3.06 2.81 2.21
C THR A 23 -2.75 3.46 3.56
N GLN A 24 -1.87 2.86 4.35
CA GLN A 24 -1.39 3.43 5.62
C GLN A 24 -0.76 4.81 5.39
N MET A 25 0.17 4.91 4.43
CA MET A 25 0.82 6.18 4.09
C MET A 25 -0.18 7.21 3.57
N LEU A 26 -1.15 6.80 2.73
CA LEU A 26 -2.20 7.69 2.24
C LEU A 26 -3.01 8.29 3.39
N LEU A 27 -3.40 7.47 4.37
CA LEU A 27 -4.16 7.91 5.54
C LEU A 27 -3.34 8.79 6.48
N GLN A 28 -2.05 8.50 6.64
CA GLN A 28 -1.12 9.35 7.41
C GLN A 28 -0.88 10.71 6.75
N SER A 29 -1.02 10.79 5.43
CA SER A 29 -0.89 12.04 4.67
C SER A 29 -2.14 12.91 4.72
N MET A 30 -3.24 12.41 5.28
CA MET A 30 -4.47 13.18 5.41
C MET A 30 -4.33 14.22 6.53
N LEU A 31 -4.49 15.49 6.18
CA LEU A 31 -4.64 16.56 7.15
C LEU A 31 -5.89 16.31 8.00
N ARG A 32 -5.71 16.16 9.31
CA ARG A 32 -6.78 16.10 10.29
C ARG A 32 -7.11 17.54 10.72
N VAL A 33 -8.38 17.94 10.60
CA VAL A 33 -8.82 19.31 10.97
C VAL A 33 -8.94 19.47 12.49
N ASP A 34 -9.15 18.36 13.19
CA ASP A 34 -9.38 18.27 14.63
C ASP A 34 -8.10 18.05 15.46
N ARG A 35 -6.95 17.82 14.82
CA ARG A 35 -5.66 17.60 15.49
C ARG A 35 -4.54 18.26 14.71
N ALA A 36 -3.69 19.03 15.40
CA ALA A 36 -2.40 19.43 14.86
C ALA A 36 -1.53 18.17 14.71
N THR A 37 -1.49 17.61 13.50
CA THR A 37 -0.61 16.49 13.18
C THR A 37 0.59 17.00 12.39
N ASP A 38 1.79 16.61 12.81
CA ASP A 38 2.99 16.72 11.99
C ASP A 38 2.78 15.86 10.74
N VAL A 39 2.55 16.51 9.60
CA VAL A 39 2.40 15.84 8.32
C VAL A 39 3.75 15.24 7.97
N VAL A 40 3.86 13.91 8.02
CA VAL A 40 5.04 13.22 7.51
C VAL A 40 4.98 13.34 5.98
N PRO A 41 5.99 13.96 5.34
CA PRO A 41 6.03 14.00 3.88
C PRO A 41 6.07 12.58 3.34
N VAL A 42 5.14 12.24 2.44
CA VAL A 42 5.26 11.03 1.62
C VAL A 42 6.59 11.13 0.88
N GLY A 43 7.47 10.13 1.07
CA GLY A 43 8.86 10.14 0.61
C GLY A 43 9.06 10.65 -0.81
N GLN A 44 10.18 11.36 -1.00
CA GLN A 44 10.56 12.00 -2.24
C GLN A 44 10.79 11.00 -3.39
N GLY A 45 10.40 11.40 -4.60
CA GLY A 45 10.78 10.74 -5.86
C GLY A 45 9.62 10.04 -6.57
N VAL A 46 9.04 10.69 -7.59
CA VAL A 46 8.56 9.95 -8.76
C VAL A 46 9.81 9.69 -9.59
N GLU A 47 10.57 8.67 -9.25
CA GLU A 47 11.53 8.13 -10.21
C GLU A 47 10.70 7.57 -11.39
N GLU A 48 11.13 7.82 -12.63
CA GLU A 48 10.61 7.11 -13.81
C GLU A 48 11.00 5.64 -13.71
N ILE A 49 10.35 4.92 -12.82
CA ILE A 49 10.59 3.49 -12.63
C ILE A 49 9.75 2.80 -13.68
N VAL A 50 10.42 2.39 -14.75
CA VAL A 50 9.92 1.40 -15.70
C VAL A 50 9.71 0.11 -14.90
N TYR A 51 8.54 -0.01 -14.27
CA TYR A 51 8.18 -1.22 -13.55
C TYR A 51 8.03 -2.33 -14.60
N THR A 52 8.78 -3.42 -14.43
CA THR A 52 8.48 -4.64 -15.15
C THR A 52 7.06 -5.04 -14.77
N LEU A 53 6.24 -5.48 -15.74
CA LEU A 53 4.85 -5.92 -15.51
C LEU A 53 4.73 -6.98 -14.41
N THR A 54 5.85 -7.62 -14.08
CA THR A 54 5.99 -8.70 -13.12
C THR A 54 6.28 -8.25 -11.70
N ALA A 55 6.60 -7.00 -11.37
CA ALA A 55 6.95 -6.58 -10.00
C ALA A 55 5.80 -5.91 -9.23
N CYS A 56 5.93 -5.78 -7.90
CA CYS A 56 5.04 -4.95 -7.09
C CYS A 56 5.26 -3.47 -7.44
N ARG A 57 4.21 -2.81 -7.93
CA ARG A 57 4.28 -1.40 -8.38
C ARG A 57 4.61 -0.41 -7.27
N PHE A 58 4.36 -0.77 -6.01
CA PHE A 58 4.63 0.08 -4.86
C PHE A 58 6.00 -0.18 -4.22
N ALA A 59 6.74 -1.21 -4.63
CA ALA A 59 8.03 -1.58 -4.02
C ALA A 59 9.00 -0.40 -3.82
N PRO A 60 9.19 0.52 -4.78
CA PRO A 60 10.15 1.62 -4.64
C PRO A 60 9.84 2.62 -3.53
N ARG A 61 8.57 2.71 -3.11
CA ARG A 61 8.11 3.62 -2.04
C ARG A 61 7.64 2.87 -0.80
N CYS A 62 7.69 1.54 -0.83
CA CYS A 62 7.19 0.71 0.25
C CYS A 62 8.24 0.65 1.37
N PRO A 63 7.93 1.10 2.60
CA PRO A 63 8.84 0.96 3.73
C PRO A 63 9.06 -0.51 4.13
N SER A 64 8.20 -1.41 3.66
CA SER A 64 8.24 -2.85 3.89
C SER A 64 8.56 -3.63 2.61
N ALA A 65 9.30 -3.03 1.67
CA ALA A 65 9.72 -3.74 0.46
C ALA A 65 10.65 -4.92 0.80
N MET A 66 10.42 -6.06 0.14
CA MET A 66 11.21 -7.30 0.25
C MET A 66 11.69 -7.70 -1.15
N ASP A 67 12.67 -8.60 -1.25
CA ASP A 67 13.20 -9.05 -2.54
C ASP A 67 12.12 -9.56 -3.51
N ILE A 68 11.13 -10.31 -3.00
CA ILE A 68 9.98 -10.79 -3.79
C ILE A 68 9.15 -9.65 -4.39
N CYS A 69 9.10 -8.46 -3.76
CA CYS A 69 8.38 -7.30 -4.26
C CYS A 69 9.01 -6.75 -5.55
N TRP A 70 10.31 -6.92 -5.74
CA TRP A 70 11.04 -6.48 -6.94
C TRP A 70 10.99 -7.51 -8.08
N ALA A 71 10.71 -8.77 -7.75
CA ALA A 71 10.66 -9.87 -8.72
C ALA A 71 9.23 -10.23 -9.17
N GLN A 72 8.25 -10.17 -8.27
CA GLN A 72 6.91 -10.71 -8.48
C GLN A 72 5.79 -9.74 -8.06
N LYS A 73 4.68 -9.77 -8.81
CA LYS A 73 3.45 -9.07 -8.50
C LYS A 73 2.71 -9.87 -7.43
N PRO A 74 2.32 -9.25 -6.30
CA PRO A 74 1.51 -9.94 -5.30
C PRO A 74 0.16 -10.35 -5.86
N SER A 75 -0.37 -11.48 -5.41
CA SER A 75 -1.76 -11.87 -5.63
C SER A 75 -2.68 -11.07 -4.70
N ALA A 76 -3.97 -11.02 -5.05
CA ALA A 76 -4.98 -10.50 -4.14
C ALA A 76 -5.26 -11.54 -3.05
N VAL A 77 -5.08 -11.14 -1.80
CA VAL A 77 -5.30 -11.98 -0.61
C VAL A 77 -6.47 -11.42 0.17
N ALA A 78 -7.42 -12.28 0.57
CA ALA A 78 -8.46 -11.90 1.52
C ALA A 78 -7.88 -11.97 2.94
N VAL A 79 -7.71 -10.81 3.58
CA VAL A 79 -7.27 -10.72 4.99
C VAL A 79 -8.46 -10.89 5.94
N GLU A 80 -9.66 -10.49 5.50
CA GLU A 80 -10.93 -10.69 6.19
C GLU A 80 -12.06 -10.84 5.15
N ALA A 81 -13.26 -11.21 5.60
CA ALA A 81 -14.44 -11.19 4.74
C ALA A 81 -14.69 -9.78 4.19
N GLY A 82 -14.60 -9.62 2.87
CA GLY A 82 -14.78 -8.33 2.20
C GLY A 82 -13.59 -7.37 2.30
N HIS A 83 -12.43 -7.82 2.82
CA HIS A 83 -11.20 -7.03 2.87
C HIS A 83 -10.08 -7.78 2.15
N GLN A 84 -9.62 -7.21 1.05
CA GLN A 84 -8.58 -7.78 0.20
C GLN A 84 -7.39 -6.86 0.05
N VAL A 85 -6.20 -7.44 -0.02
CA VAL A 85 -4.94 -6.71 -0.17
C VAL A 85 -4.07 -7.34 -1.25
N MET A 86 -3.40 -6.51 -2.03
CA MET A 86 -2.45 -6.90 -3.06
C MET A 86 -1.02 -6.71 -2.53
N CYS A 87 -0.58 -7.51 -1.55
CA CYS A 87 0.69 -7.31 -0.86
C CYS A 87 1.33 -8.62 -0.38
N HIS A 88 2.64 -8.76 -0.64
CA HIS A 88 3.44 -9.94 -0.25
C HIS A 88 3.53 -10.19 1.25
N LEU A 89 3.29 -9.17 2.09
CA LEU A 89 3.19 -9.34 3.55
C LEU A 89 2.05 -10.29 3.96
N TYR A 90 1.08 -10.48 3.07
CA TYR A 90 -0.07 -11.36 3.29
C TYR A 90 -0.13 -12.50 2.27
N SER A 91 0.81 -12.57 1.32
CA SER A 91 0.80 -13.56 0.23
C SER A 91 1.34 -14.95 0.61
N GLY A 92 1.48 -15.24 1.91
CA GLY A 92 2.00 -16.50 2.41
C GLY A 92 1.06 -17.14 3.44
N GLU A 93 0.72 -18.40 3.19
CA GLU A 93 0.94 -19.47 4.19
C GLU A 93 2.40 -19.92 4.11
#